data_AF-A0A3D4BZ28-F1
#
_entry.id   AF-A0A3D4BZ28-F1
#
_cell.length_a   1.000
_cell.length_b   1.000
_cell.length_c   1.000
_cell.angle_alpha   90.00
_cell.angle_beta   90.00
_cell.angle_gamma   90.00
#
_symmetry.space_group_name_H-M   'P 1'
#
loop_
_entity.id
_entity.type
_entity.pdbx_description
1 polymer ?
#
loop_
_entity_poly.entity_id
_entity_poly.type
_entity_poly.pdbx_seq_one_letter_code
_entity_poly.pdbx_strand_id
1 'polypeptide(L)'
;MNWKEQLDNLQDSKQWKSAIDLIVKTINNNSEDVEGYIRIIYLLHNILLEEDYLEEEHDPMANLLRKYFEESYQKFSENPEYLFFVGKILYIAEWYFGIDDDFKPLEEKLAFKMQKKAFEKDSDNQLYQWAYLFSLNEIDKAFLLSNEILNGENKYLNWLKTKGLPGRYIIQSLEFCYENYQKIP
;
A
#
# COMPACT_ATOMS: atom_id res chain seq x y z
N MET A 1 6.62 -4.43 23.48
CA MET A 1 5.17 -4.36 23.20
C MET A 1 5.02 -4.49 21.69
N ASN A 2 4.34 -5.52 21.20
CA ASN A 2 4.18 -5.73 19.76
C ASN A 2 3.09 -4.79 19.25
N TRP A 3 3.48 -3.58 18.83
CA TRP A 3 2.53 -2.56 18.37
C TRP A 3 1.70 -3.03 17.17
N LYS A 4 2.21 -3.97 16.36
CA LYS A 4 1.54 -4.49 15.17
C LYS A 4 0.27 -5.27 15.52
N GLU A 5 0.38 -6.22 16.43
CA GLU A 5 -0.77 -7.01 16.89
C GLU A 5 -1.82 -6.14 17.59
N GLN A 6 -1.39 -5.13 18.35
CA GLN A 6 -2.31 -4.17 18.95
C GLN A 6 -3.01 -3.32 17.91
N LEU A 7 -2.28 -2.86 16.89
CA LEU A 7 -2.86 -2.12 15.78
C LEU A 7 -3.88 -2.96 15.02
N ASP A 8 -3.54 -4.21 14.71
CA ASP A 8 -4.43 -5.14 14.00
C ASP A 8 -5.74 -5.35 14.81
N ASN A 9 -5.66 -5.57 16.13
CA ASN A 9 -6.84 -5.71 16.99
C ASN A 9 -7.72 -4.44 17.03
N LEU A 10 -7.11 -3.25 17.07
CA LEU A 10 -7.84 -1.98 17.05
C LEU A 10 -8.52 -1.77 15.70
N GLN A 11 -7.86 -2.14 14.60
CA GLN A 11 -8.40 -2.04 13.24
C GLN A 11 -9.58 -3.01 13.04
N ASP A 12 -9.44 -4.28 13.45
CA ASP A 12 -10.50 -5.27 13.33
C ASP A 12 -11.73 -4.91 14.19
N SER A 13 -11.52 -4.18 15.30
CA SER A 13 -12.59 -3.66 16.18
C SER A 13 -13.10 -2.27 15.77
N LYS A 14 -12.65 -1.73 14.63
CA LYS A 14 -12.98 -0.38 14.13
C LYS A 14 -12.72 0.76 15.11
N GLN A 15 -11.75 0.61 16.01
CA GLN A 15 -11.33 1.66 16.95
C GLN A 15 -10.35 2.62 16.27
N TRP A 16 -10.81 3.33 15.24
CA TRP A 16 -9.98 4.13 14.32
C TRP A 16 -9.11 5.16 15.02
N LYS A 17 -9.69 5.95 15.92
CA LYS A 17 -8.95 6.95 16.68
C LYS A 17 -7.79 6.34 17.47
N SER A 18 -8.06 5.24 18.18
CA SER A 18 -7.03 4.54 18.96
C SER A 18 -5.97 3.87 18.06
N ALA A 19 -6.37 3.34 16.90
CA ALA A 19 -5.45 2.79 15.91
C ALA A 19 -4.50 3.87 15.37
N ILE A 20 -5.04 5.05 15.02
CA ILE A 20 -4.27 6.22 14.58
C ILE A 20 -3.32 6.68 15.70
N ASP A 21 -3.82 6.88 16.92
CA ASP A 21 -3.00 7.32 18.06
C ASP A 21 -1.82 6.36 18.33
N LEU A 22 -2.06 5.04 18.23
CA LEU A 22 -1.05 4.01 18.44
C LEU A 22 0.06 4.08 17.37
N ILE A 23 -0.30 4.15 16.09
CA ILE A 23 0.69 4.16 15.01
C ILE A 23 1.44 5.50 14.94
N VAL A 24 0.76 6.62 15.21
CA VAL A 24 1.37 7.95 15.37
C VAL A 24 2.43 7.93 16.48
N LYS A 25 2.08 7.36 17.65
CA LYS A 25 3.03 7.20 18.76
C LYS A 25 4.22 6.31 18.38
N THR A 26 3.97 5.26 17.61
CA THR A 26 5.03 4.34 17.13
C THR A 26 6.02 5.07 16.23
N ILE A 27 5.52 5.84 15.25
CA ILE A 27 6.35 6.66 14.37
C ILE A 27 7.11 7.75 15.14
N ASN A 28 6.47 8.41 16.10
CA ASN A 28 7.13 9.42 16.92
C ASN A 28 8.27 8.85 17.77
N ASN A 29 8.17 7.58 18.19
CA ASN A 29 9.22 6.89 18.95
C ASN A 29 10.33 6.34 18.04
N ASN A 30 10.03 6.06 16.78
CA ASN A 30 10.99 5.58 15.79
C ASN A 30 10.62 6.14 14.40
N SER A 31 11.22 7.29 14.05
CA SER A 31 10.95 7.98 12.79
C SER A 31 11.49 7.26 11.55
N GLU A 32 12.28 6.20 11.74
CA GLU A 32 12.86 5.37 10.69
C GLU A 32 12.05 4.08 10.44
N ASP A 33 10.89 3.92 11.11
CA ASP A 33 10.01 2.76 10.93
C ASP A 33 9.21 2.84 9.63
N VAL A 34 9.79 2.33 8.54
CA VAL A 34 9.15 2.27 7.21
C VAL A 34 7.76 1.62 7.25
N GLU A 35 7.61 0.52 7.99
CA GLU A 35 6.32 -0.18 8.08
C GLU A 35 5.30 0.65 8.86
N GLY A 36 5.75 1.40 9.87
CA GLY A 36 4.94 2.39 10.57
C GLY A 36 4.27 3.38 9.61
N TYR A 37 5.06 3.98 8.71
CA TYR A 37 4.53 4.92 7.70
C TYR A 37 3.61 4.26 6.68
N ILE A 38 3.98 3.08 6.17
CA ILE A 38 3.10 2.32 5.25
C ILE A 38 1.74 2.06 5.89
N ARG A 39 1.72 1.63 7.16
CA ARG A 39 0.49 1.27 7.87
C ARG A 39 -0.38 2.48 8.21
N ILE A 40 0.18 3.63 8.61
CA ILE A 40 -0.64 4.84 8.84
C ILE A 40 -1.20 5.40 7.53
N ILE A 41 -0.42 5.38 6.45
CA ILE A 41 -0.88 5.82 5.12
C ILE A 41 -2.06 4.97 4.68
N TYR A 42 -1.93 3.64 4.70
CA TYR A 42 -3.01 2.74 4.34
C TYR A 42 -4.22 2.90 5.26
N LEU A 43 -4.02 3.00 6.57
CA LEU A 43 -5.11 3.13 7.54
C LEU A 43 -5.96 4.37 7.28
N LEU A 44 -5.32 5.54 7.15
CA LEU A 44 -6.05 6.80 6.89
C LEU A 44 -6.74 6.77 5.53
N HIS A 45 -6.06 6.25 4.50
CA HIS A 45 -6.61 6.13 3.16
C HIS A 45 -7.83 5.20 3.12
N ASN A 46 -7.76 4.04 3.78
CA ASN A 46 -8.88 3.12 3.90
C ASN A 46 -10.07 3.75 4.65
N ILE A 47 -9.82 4.43 5.77
CA ILE A 47 -10.90 5.11 6.52
C ILE A 47 -11.58 6.15 5.63
N LEU A 48 -10.80 6.98 4.93
CA LEU A 48 -11.33 8.06 4.09
C LEU A 48 -12.18 7.58 2.90
N LEU A 49 -11.98 6.35 2.44
CA LEU A 49 -12.66 5.79 1.27
C LEU A 49 -13.79 4.81 1.60
N GLU A 50 -13.60 3.94 2.58
CA GLU A 50 -14.41 2.73 2.73
C GLU A 50 -15.20 2.69 4.05
N GLU A 51 -14.84 3.51 5.05
CA GLU A 51 -15.42 3.43 6.39
C GLU A 51 -16.35 4.61 6.69
N ASP A 52 -17.28 4.38 7.62
CA ASP A 52 -18.11 5.43 8.18
C ASP A 52 -17.36 6.19 9.30
N TYR A 53 -17.37 7.52 9.22
CA TYR A 53 -16.81 8.43 10.23
C TYR A 53 -17.60 9.74 10.27
N LEU A 54 -17.36 10.57 11.29
CA LEU A 54 -18.05 11.86 11.39
C LEU A 54 -17.48 12.84 10.35
N GLU A 55 -18.32 13.62 9.68
CA GLU A 55 -17.89 14.58 8.65
C GLU A 55 -16.80 15.55 9.14
N GLU A 56 -16.86 15.98 10.40
CA GLU A 56 -15.86 16.84 11.03
C GLU A 56 -14.47 16.20 11.18
N GLU A 57 -14.36 14.88 11.08
CA GLU A 57 -13.10 14.14 11.13
C GLU A 57 -12.44 14.02 9.74
N HIS A 58 -13.15 14.35 8.66
CA HIS A 58 -12.67 14.23 7.28
C HIS A 58 -11.38 15.03 7.03
N ASP A 59 -11.46 16.36 7.15
CA ASP A 59 -10.35 17.26 6.87
C ASP A 59 -9.13 16.98 7.78
N PRO A 60 -9.29 16.75 9.10
CA PRO A 60 -8.19 16.32 9.96
C PRO A 60 -7.49 15.05 9.46
N MET A 61 -8.24 14.02 9.05
CA MET A 61 -7.66 12.75 8.57
C MET A 61 -6.99 12.91 7.21
N ALA A 62 -7.61 13.64 6.28
CA ALA A 62 -7.02 13.93 4.97
C ALA A 62 -5.70 14.70 5.09
N ASN A 63 -5.67 15.74 5.95
CA ASN A 63 -4.45 16.49 6.24
C ASN A 63 -3.37 15.61 6.90
N LEU A 64 -3.76 14.69 7.79
CA LEU A 64 -2.83 13.77 8.44
C LEU A 64 -2.23 12.76 7.44
N LEU A 65 -3.03 12.25 6.51
CA LEU A 65 -2.60 11.36 5.44
C LEU A 65 -1.56 12.05 4.56
N ARG A 66 -1.88 13.27 4.11
CA ARG A 66 -0.97 14.09 3.31
C ARG A 66 0.35 14.34 4.04
N LYS A 67 0.30 14.73 5.32
CA LYS A 67 1.50 14.94 6.15
C LYS A 67 2.38 13.69 6.19
N TYR A 68 1.80 12.53 6.50
CA TYR A 68 2.59 11.29 6.61
C TYR A 68 3.15 10.83 5.27
N PHE A 69 2.42 11.03 4.18
CA PHE A 69 2.93 10.79 2.84
C PHE A 69 4.11 11.69 2.49
N GLU A 70 3.98 13.01 2.66
CA GLU A 70 5.06 13.97 2.37
C GLU A 70 6.32 13.66 3.19
N GLU A 71 6.16 13.41 4.49
CA GLU A 71 7.27 13.10 5.39
C GLU A 71 7.97 11.77 5.02
N SER A 72 7.19 10.71 4.78
CA SER A 72 7.77 9.40 4.44
C SER A 72 8.34 9.37 3.04
N TYR A 73 7.78 10.09 2.07
CA TYR A 73 8.32 10.18 0.73
C TYR A 73 9.70 10.87 0.74
N GLN A 74 9.88 11.91 1.55
CA GLN A 74 11.19 12.54 1.73
C GLN A 74 12.24 11.59 2.31
N LYS A 75 11.85 10.71 3.25
CA LYS A 75 12.76 9.78 3.93
C LYS A 75 13.04 8.50 3.14
N PHE A 76 12.00 7.92 2.52
CA PHE A 76 12.01 6.54 2.05
C PHE A 76 11.75 6.39 0.56
N SER A 77 11.85 7.48 -0.23
CA SER A 77 11.75 7.42 -1.70
C SER A 77 12.84 6.56 -2.38
N GLU A 78 13.83 6.06 -1.62
CA GLU A 78 14.82 5.08 -2.07
C GLU A 78 14.61 3.67 -1.50
N ASN A 79 13.64 3.47 -0.61
CA ASN A 79 13.34 2.17 0.00
C ASN A 79 12.34 1.39 -0.87
N PRO A 80 12.67 0.17 -1.34
CA PRO A 80 11.83 -0.55 -2.28
C PRO A 80 10.50 -1.03 -1.67
N GLU A 81 10.46 -1.39 -0.38
CA GLU A 81 9.22 -1.79 0.31
C GLU A 81 8.25 -0.62 0.41
N TYR A 82 8.74 0.56 0.81
CA TYR A 82 7.95 1.79 0.85
C TYR A 82 7.37 2.14 -0.53
N LEU A 83 8.23 2.15 -1.54
CA LEU A 83 7.85 2.44 -2.93
C LEU A 83 6.78 1.47 -3.44
N PHE A 84 6.93 0.18 -3.11
CA PHE A 84 5.97 -0.87 -3.48
C PHE A 84 4.60 -0.65 -2.82
N PHE A 85 4.53 -0.53 -1.50
CA PHE A 85 3.22 -0.42 -0.84
C PHE A 85 2.53 0.90 -1.16
N VAL A 86 3.24 2.03 -1.00
CA VAL A 86 2.62 3.34 -1.20
C VAL A 86 2.30 3.57 -2.68
N GLY A 87 3.15 3.13 -3.61
CA GLY A 87 2.82 3.22 -5.04
C GLY A 87 1.57 2.41 -5.42
N LYS A 88 1.29 1.28 -4.76
CA LYS A 88 0.04 0.52 -4.96
C LYS A 88 -1.19 1.22 -4.38
N ILE A 89 -1.03 1.90 -3.25
CA ILE A 89 -2.11 2.66 -2.59
C ILE A 89 -2.47 3.89 -3.43
N LEU A 90 -1.47 4.61 -3.94
CA LEU A 90 -1.65 5.86 -4.70
C LEU A 90 -2.52 5.73 -5.96
N TYR A 91 -2.66 4.54 -6.54
CA TYR A 91 -3.55 4.34 -7.69
C TYR A 91 -5.03 4.60 -7.40
N ILE A 92 -5.41 4.68 -6.13
CA ILE A 92 -6.77 4.93 -5.69
C ILE A 92 -6.79 6.28 -4.98
N ALA A 93 -7.59 7.22 -5.49
CA ALA A 93 -7.84 8.52 -4.85
C ALA A 93 -6.57 9.32 -4.49
N GLU A 94 -5.68 9.51 -5.47
CA GLU A 94 -4.41 10.20 -5.32
C GLU A 94 -4.52 11.65 -4.81
N TRP A 95 -5.67 12.31 -4.99
CA TRP A 95 -5.91 13.68 -4.53
C TRP A 95 -5.75 13.83 -3.00
N TYR A 96 -6.01 12.78 -2.22
CA TYR A 96 -5.78 12.80 -0.77
C TYR A 96 -4.29 12.96 -0.39
N PHE A 97 -3.39 12.63 -1.31
CA PHE A 97 -1.95 12.77 -1.15
C PHE A 97 -1.43 14.11 -1.68
N GLY A 98 -2.32 14.98 -2.17
CA GLY A 98 -1.95 16.24 -2.83
C GLY A 98 -1.35 16.05 -4.22
N ILE A 99 -1.65 14.92 -4.86
CA ILE A 99 -1.19 14.57 -6.22
C ILE A 99 -2.33 14.82 -7.21
N ASP A 100 -1.97 15.33 -8.39
CA ASP A 100 -2.84 15.51 -9.54
C ASP A 100 -2.12 14.95 -10.78
N ASP A 101 -2.36 13.66 -11.04
CA ASP A 101 -1.81 12.87 -12.14
C ASP A 101 -2.93 12.28 -13.04
N ASP A 102 -4.21 12.64 -12.83
CA ASP A 102 -5.36 12.08 -13.55
C ASP A 102 -5.15 12.08 -15.07
N PHE A 103 -4.68 13.20 -15.61
CA PHE A 103 -4.46 13.42 -17.04
C PHE A 103 -3.04 13.14 -17.52
N LYS A 104 -2.13 12.71 -16.64
CA LYS A 104 -0.75 12.40 -17.03
C LYS A 104 -0.66 11.02 -17.70
N PRO A 105 0.27 10.85 -18.65
CA PRO A 105 0.64 9.52 -19.13
C PRO A 105 1.03 8.60 -17.97
N LEU A 106 0.78 7.29 -18.11
CA LEU A 106 1.04 6.29 -17.06
C LEU A 106 2.46 6.40 -16.50
N GLU A 107 3.45 6.54 -17.39
CA GLU A 107 4.87 6.63 -17.07
C GLU A 107 5.23 7.87 -16.26
N GLU A 108 4.39 8.90 -16.33
CA GLU A 108 4.56 10.15 -15.61
C GLU A 108 3.87 10.15 -14.24
N LYS A 109 2.87 9.28 -14.03
CA LYS A 109 2.17 9.14 -12.75
C LYS A 109 3.12 8.71 -11.65
N LEU A 110 3.03 9.35 -10.48
CA LEU A 110 3.89 9.07 -9.34
C LEU A 110 3.70 7.64 -8.83
N ALA A 111 2.47 7.17 -8.76
CA ALA A 111 2.14 5.79 -8.39
C ALA A 111 2.94 4.78 -9.24
N PHE A 112 2.92 4.96 -10.57
CA PHE A 112 3.66 4.12 -11.50
C PHE A 112 5.18 4.24 -11.32
N LYS A 113 5.70 5.46 -11.21
CA LYS A 113 7.14 5.70 -10.98
C LYS A 113 7.62 5.00 -9.71
N MET A 114 6.82 5.00 -8.64
CA MET A 114 7.16 4.30 -7.41
C MET A 114 7.21 2.78 -7.60
N GLN A 115 6.22 2.19 -8.27
CA GLN A 115 6.21 0.75 -8.57
C GLN A 115 7.40 0.33 -9.44
N LYS A 116 7.65 1.09 -10.52
CA LYS A 116 8.79 0.88 -11.41
C LYS A 116 10.10 0.94 -10.64
N LYS A 117 10.29 1.96 -9.79
CA LYS A 117 11.50 2.13 -8.99
C LYS A 117 11.67 1.02 -7.93
N ALA A 118 10.59 0.52 -7.34
CA ALA A 118 10.64 -0.62 -6.42
C ALA A 118 11.18 -1.87 -7.14
N PHE A 119 10.66 -2.16 -8.33
CA PHE A 119 11.14 -3.27 -9.17
C PHE A 119 12.59 -3.07 -9.63
N GLU A 120 12.98 -1.87 -10.07
CA GLU A 120 14.36 -1.59 -10.50
C GLU A 120 15.39 -1.75 -9.38
N LYS A 121 14.99 -1.53 -8.12
CA LYS A 121 15.86 -1.69 -6.95
C LYS A 121 16.00 -3.12 -6.46
N ASP A 122 15.01 -3.96 -6.72
CA ASP A 122 14.96 -5.35 -6.30
C ASP A 122 14.28 -6.17 -7.39
N SER A 123 14.98 -6.33 -8.51
CA SER A 123 14.47 -6.94 -9.74
C SER A 123 14.22 -8.44 -9.63
N ASP A 124 14.83 -9.08 -8.64
CA ASP A 124 14.62 -10.50 -8.35
C ASP A 124 13.34 -10.74 -7.53
N ASN A 125 12.71 -9.67 -7.05
CA ASN A 125 11.49 -9.74 -6.28
C ASN A 125 10.26 -9.85 -7.18
N GLN A 126 9.77 -11.09 -7.32
CA GLN A 126 8.61 -11.41 -8.17
C GLN A 126 7.35 -10.62 -7.79
N LEU A 127 7.19 -10.24 -6.52
CA LEU A 127 6.04 -9.45 -6.10
C LEU A 127 6.11 -8.00 -6.61
N TYR A 128 7.31 -7.40 -6.64
CA TYR A 128 7.49 -6.06 -7.19
C TYR A 128 7.41 -6.07 -8.71
N GLN A 129 7.95 -7.11 -9.34
CA GLN A 129 7.80 -7.35 -10.76
C GLN A 129 6.32 -7.50 -11.14
N TRP A 130 5.57 -8.30 -10.39
CA TRP A 130 4.14 -8.49 -10.60
C TRP A 130 3.41 -7.14 -10.57
N ALA A 131 3.64 -6.33 -9.54
CA ALA A 131 2.95 -5.07 -9.41
C ALA A 131 3.30 -4.07 -10.53
N TYR A 132 4.56 -4.03 -10.95
CA TYR A 132 4.98 -3.22 -12.10
C TYR A 132 4.28 -3.66 -13.40
N LEU A 133 4.25 -4.97 -13.69
CA LEU A 133 3.61 -5.51 -14.89
C LEU A 133 2.09 -5.35 -14.85
N PHE A 134 1.48 -5.53 -13.67
CA PHE A 134 0.07 -5.27 -13.44
C PHE A 134 -0.28 -3.81 -13.74
N SER A 135 0.54 -2.87 -13.27
CA SER A 135 0.40 -1.44 -13.56
C SER A 135 0.59 -1.09 -15.03
N LEU A 136 1.44 -1.82 -15.76
CA LEU A 136 1.61 -1.70 -17.21
C LEU A 136 0.45 -2.30 -18.02
N ASN A 137 -0.51 -2.95 -17.37
CA ASN A 137 -1.54 -3.74 -18.03
C ASN A 137 -0.96 -4.87 -18.91
N GLU A 138 0.17 -5.45 -18.51
CA GLU A 138 0.77 -6.65 -19.11
C GLU A 138 0.04 -7.90 -18.57
N ILE A 139 -1.23 -8.04 -18.95
CA ILE A 139 -2.23 -8.97 -18.38
C ILE A 139 -1.68 -10.39 -18.25
N ASP A 140 -1.14 -10.97 -19.32
CA ASP A 140 -0.67 -12.36 -19.34
C ASP A 140 0.49 -12.58 -18.35
N LYS A 141 1.46 -11.66 -18.32
CA LYS A 141 2.62 -11.80 -17.43
C LYS A 141 2.23 -11.54 -15.97
N ALA A 142 1.35 -10.56 -15.74
CA ALA A 142 0.83 -10.27 -14.41
C ALA A 142 0.03 -11.46 -13.87
N PHE A 143 -0.78 -12.12 -14.71
CA PHE A 143 -1.51 -13.33 -14.37
C PHE A 143 -0.57 -14.50 -14.02
N LEU A 144 0.45 -14.75 -14.85
CA LEU A 144 1.39 -15.85 -14.59
C LEU A 144 2.11 -15.66 -13.25
N LEU A 145 2.57 -14.43 -12.96
CA LEU A 145 3.21 -14.13 -11.68
C LEU A 145 2.23 -14.20 -10.50
N SER A 146 0.98 -13.74 -10.65
CA SER A 146 -0.01 -13.85 -9.57
C SER A 146 -0.30 -15.32 -9.25
N ASN A 147 -0.45 -16.16 -10.27
CA ASN A 147 -0.61 -17.61 -10.11
C ASN A 147 0.61 -18.25 -9.43
N GLU A 148 1.82 -17.91 -9.83
CA GLU A 148 3.06 -18.42 -9.19
C GLU A 148 3.16 -18.00 -7.72
N ILE A 149 2.82 -16.75 -7.40
CA ILE A 149 2.87 -16.24 -6.03
C ILE A 149 1.80 -16.87 -5.15
N LEU A 150 0.58 -17.07 -5.67
CA LEU A 150 -0.55 -17.61 -4.92
C LEU A 150 -0.46 -19.13 -4.71
N ASN A 151 0.03 -19.86 -5.72
CA ASN A 151 0.04 -21.33 -5.72
C ASN A 151 1.44 -21.94 -5.51
N GLY A 152 2.49 -21.10 -5.50
CA GLY A 152 3.88 -21.53 -5.30
C GLY A 152 4.34 -21.48 -3.85
N GLU A 153 5.62 -21.13 -3.65
CA GLU A 153 6.18 -21.01 -2.29
C GLU A 153 5.58 -19.83 -1.54
N ASN A 154 5.10 -20.10 -0.33
CA ASN A 154 4.38 -19.12 0.50
C ASN A 154 5.24 -17.96 1.05
N LYS A 155 6.49 -17.74 0.59
CA LYS A 155 7.38 -16.71 1.15
C LYS A 155 6.79 -15.30 1.05
N TYR A 156 6.23 -14.94 -0.11
CA TYR A 156 5.62 -13.62 -0.33
C TYR A 156 4.30 -13.48 0.42
N LEU A 157 3.45 -14.51 0.39
CA LEU A 157 2.18 -14.50 1.14
C LEU A 157 2.41 -14.42 2.65
N ASN A 158 3.40 -15.16 3.17
CA ASN A 158 3.77 -15.10 4.58
C ASN A 158 4.32 -13.72 4.94
N TRP A 159 5.17 -13.13 4.11
CA TRP A 159 5.65 -11.77 4.31
C TRP A 159 4.52 -10.75 4.30
N LEU A 160 3.62 -10.80 3.30
CA LEU A 160 2.44 -9.92 3.22
C LEU A 160 1.55 -10.04 4.45
N LYS A 161 1.32 -11.26 4.96
CA LYS A 161 0.55 -11.47 6.20
C LYS A 161 1.15 -10.75 7.41
N THR A 162 2.47 -10.53 7.44
CA THR A 162 3.12 -9.75 8.52
C THR A 162 2.88 -8.24 8.43
N LYS A 163 2.35 -7.75 7.30
CA LYS A 163 2.17 -6.30 7.01
C LYS A 163 0.78 -5.79 7.37
N GLY A 164 -0.08 -6.62 7.98
CA GLY A 164 -1.42 -6.22 8.42
C GLY A 164 -2.33 -5.90 7.24
N LEU A 165 -3.20 -4.89 7.39
CA LEU A 165 -4.13 -4.48 6.32
C LEU A 165 -3.47 -4.14 4.97
N PRO A 166 -2.36 -3.37 4.87
CA PRO A 166 -1.69 -3.16 3.59
C PRO A 166 -1.29 -4.47 2.91
N GLY A 167 -0.84 -5.45 3.69
CA GLY A 167 -0.51 -6.78 3.18
C GLY A 167 -1.74 -7.54 2.67
N ARG A 168 -2.85 -7.49 3.44
CA ARG A 168 -4.15 -8.07 3.03
C ARG A 168 -4.63 -7.48 1.71
N TYR A 169 -4.50 -6.16 1.52
CA TYR A 169 -4.86 -5.47 0.28
C TYR A 169 -4.06 -5.97 -0.93
N ILE A 170 -2.75 -6.18 -0.77
CA ILE A 170 -1.92 -6.73 -1.86
C ILE A 170 -2.32 -8.18 -2.18
N ILE A 171 -2.62 -9.00 -1.16
CA ILE A 171 -3.11 -10.37 -1.38
C ILE A 171 -4.42 -10.34 -2.18
N GLN A 172 -5.38 -9.50 -1.78
CA GLN A 172 -6.63 -9.33 -2.52
C GLN A 172 -6.40 -8.85 -3.96
N SER A 173 -5.41 -7.99 -4.18
CA SER A 173 -5.04 -7.53 -5.53
C SER A 173 -4.43 -8.66 -6.38
N LEU A 174 -3.64 -9.56 -5.79
CA LEU A 174 -3.12 -10.77 -6.44
C LEU A 174 -4.25 -11.73 -6.80
N GLU A 175 -5.16 -11.99 -5.85
CA GLU A 175 -6.35 -12.82 -6.05
C GLU A 175 -7.24 -12.25 -7.16
N PHE A 176 -7.52 -10.95 -7.12
CA PHE A 176 -8.25 -10.25 -8.18
C PHE A 176 -7.59 -10.44 -9.55
N CYS A 177 -6.28 -10.22 -9.64
CA CYS A 177 -5.53 -10.43 -10.88
C CYS A 177 -5.63 -11.88 -11.37
N TYR A 178 -5.47 -12.86 -10.48
CA TYR A 178 -5.56 -14.27 -10.80
C TYR A 178 -6.95 -14.65 -11.31
N GLU A 179 -8.02 -14.26 -10.60
CA GLU A 179 -9.40 -14.62 -10.94
C GLU A 179 -9.89 -13.95 -12.23
N ASN A 180 -9.61 -12.66 -12.40
CA ASN A 180 -10.16 -11.88 -13.51
C ASN A 180 -9.35 -12.04 -14.80
N TYR A 181 -8.06 -12.39 -14.71
CA TYR A 181 -7.22 -12.62 -15.89
C TYR A 181 -7.04 -14.12 -16.20
N GLN A 182 -7.74 -15.01 -15.48
CA GLN A 182 -7.68 -16.46 -15.67
C GLN A 182 -8.17 -16.95 -17.05
N LYS A 183 -8.73 -16.08 -17.89
CA LYS A 183 -9.05 -16.28 -19.31
C LYS A 183 -9.59 -14.98 -19.89
N ILE A 184 -8.75 -14.20 -20.57
CA ILE A 184 -9.23 -13.52 -21.78
C ILE A 184 -9.06 -14.58 -22.89
N PRO A 185 -10.13 -15.03 -23.55
CA PRO A 185 -10.04 -15.99 -24.67
C PRO A 185 -9.12 -15.49 -25.79
#